data_AF-A0A7L3GY11-F1
#
_entry.id   AF-A0A7L3GY11-F1
#
_cell.length_a   1.000
_cell.length_b   1.000
_cell.length_c   1.000
_cell.angle_alpha   90.00
_cell.angle_beta   90.00
_cell.angle_gamma   90.00
#
_symmetry.space_group_name_H-M   'P 1'
#
loop_
_entity.id
_entity.type
_entity.pdbx_description
1 polymer ?
#
loop_
_entity_poly.entity_id
_entity_poly.type
_entity_poly.pdbx_seq_one_letter_code
_entity_poly.pdbx_strand_id
1 'polypeptide(L)'
;RYNKNGQDLNRNFPDAFESNNADIQPETQAVMNWIKNETFVLSANLHGGALVASYTFDNGNAVTGSLNGYSRSPDDDVFIHLAKTYSFNHASMYKGIGCDNRQTFPAGITNGYSWYQLEGGMQDYNYVWGQCFEITLELSCCKYPPEDQLEKFWRDNKVALIEYIKQVHLGVKGQVTDENGNPIPNAIVEAQGRPHICPYRTNQQGEYYLLLLPGTYVINATVPGFKSMLETVEIPDNTGNFSALKHDFSFSEAPIASRAASCPKTPLYQELQRASAAAKPTLPIWALMTVMLVIFK
;
A
#
# COMPACT_ATOMS: atom_id res chain seq x y z
N ARG A 1 -7.46 -15.17 19.40
CA ARG A 1 -7.78 -14.10 18.43
C ARG A 1 -7.27 -12.78 18.95
N TYR A 2 -7.86 -12.26 20.03
CA TYR A 2 -7.42 -11.03 20.67
C TYR A 2 -6.10 -11.21 21.42
N ASN A 3 -5.40 -10.11 21.68
CA ASN A 3 -4.25 -10.10 22.59
C ASN A 3 -4.70 -10.31 24.05
N LYS A 4 -3.75 -10.27 24.99
CA LYS A 4 -4.01 -10.47 26.43
C LYS A 4 -5.00 -9.46 27.02
N ASN A 5 -5.09 -8.25 26.44
CA ASN A 5 -5.98 -7.18 26.89
C ASN A 5 -7.37 -7.24 26.20
N GLY A 6 -7.64 -8.29 25.40
CA GLY A 6 -8.90 -8.43 24.68
C GLY A 6 -9.01 -7.54 23.44
N GLN A 7 -7.90 -6.96 22.95
CA GLN A 7 -7.87 -6.09 21.77
C GLN A 7 -7.56 -6.87 20.49
N ASP A 8 -8.18 -6.47 19.38
CA ASP A 8 -7.90 -7.04 18.05
C ASP A 8 -6.69 -6.32 17.44
N LEU A 9 -5.57 -7.05 17.31
CA LEU A 9 -4.33 -6.45 16.79
C LEU A 9 -4.48 -5.96 15.34
N ASN A 10 -5.36 -6.58 14.55
CA ASN A 10 -5.67 -6.13 13.19
C ASN A 10 -6.84 -5.13 13.13
N ARG A 11 -7.08 -4.40 14.23
CA ARG A 11 -7.92 -3.19 14.33
C ARG A 11 -7.23 -2.09 15.15
N ASN A 12 -5.95 -2.26 15.44
CA ASN A 12 -5.24 -1.44 16.43
C ASN A 12 -4.17 -0.53 15.82
N PHE A 13 -3.94 -0.61 14.51
CA PHE A 13 -3.03 0.33 13.83
C PHE A 13 -3.74 1.65 13.53
N PRO A 14 -3.00 2.77 13.42
CA PRO A 14 -3.53 4.01 12.86
C PRO A 14 -4.20 3.77 11.51
N ASP A 15 -5.31 4.47 11.25
CA ASP A 15 -6.10 4.33 10.03
C ASP A 15 -6.01 5.60 9.18
N ALA A 16 -5.84 5.42 7.87
CA ALA A 16 -5.60 6.53 6.94
C ALA A 16 -6.90 7.21 6.47
N PHE A 17 -8.06 6.62 6.77
CA PHE A 17 -9.38 7.05 6.30
C PHE A 17 -10.24 7.63 7.42
N GLU A 18 -10.08 7.14 8.66
CA GLU A 18 -10.79 7.64 9.84
C GLU A 18 -9.95 7.58 11.12
N SER A 19 -10.40 8.29 12.17
CA SER A 19 -9.66 8.34 13.43
C SER A 19 -9.83 7.05 14.22
N ASN A 20 -8.81 6.19 14.19
CA ASN A 20 -8.73 5.05 15.08
C ASN A 20 -8.17 5.47 16.46
N ASN A 21 -9.06 5.64 17.44
CA ASN A 21 -8.71 6.07 18.79
C ASN A 21 -8.44 4.88 19.74
N ALA A 22 -8.23 3.67 19.23
CA ALA A 22 -7.89 2.52 20.06
C ALA A 22 -6.55 2.74 20.77
N ASP A 23 -6.46 2.33 22.04
CA ASP A 23 -5.19 2.34 22.77
C ASP A 23 -4.19 1.42 22.06
N ILE A 24 -3.07 1.96 21.58
CA ILE A 24 -2.05 1.17 20.89
C ILE A 24 -1.50 0.10 21.83
N GLN A 25 -1.61 -1.15 21.41
CA GLN A 25 -1.19 -2.31 22.18
C GLN A 25 0.32 -2.53 22.07
N PRO A 26 0.97 -3.19 23.05
CA PRO A 26 2.40 -3.44 23.02
C PRO A 26 2.88 -4.16 21.77
N GLU A 27 2.10 -5.13 21.27
CA GLU A 27 2.43 -5.88 20.05
C GLU A 27 2.38 -4.97 18.81
N THR A 28 1.32 -4.16 18.68
CA THR A 28 1.18 -3.17 17.60
C THR A 28 2.31 -2.15 17.64
N GLN A 29 2.62 -1.60 18.82
CA GLN A 29 3.71 -0.64 18.98
C GLN A 29 5.08 -1.23 18.60
N ALA A 30 5.32 -2.50 18.96
CA ALA A 30 6.54 -3.20 18.59
C ALA A 30 6.66 -3.37 17.06
N VAL A 31 5.58 -3.77 16.40
CA VAL A 31 5.55 -3.90 14.93
C VAL A 31 5.70 -2.56 14.24
N MET A 32 5.02 -1.50 14.70
CA MET A 32 5.17 -0.14 14.16
C MET A 32 6.62 0.36 14.26
N ASN A 33 7.31 0.05 15.37
CA ASN A 33 8.72 0.40 15.55
C ASN A 33 9.63 -0.43 14.65
N TRP A 34 9.32 -1.72 14.46
CA TRP A 34 10.07 -2.60 13.58
C TRP A 34 9.97 -2.16 12.12
N ILE A 35 8.74 -1.89 11.64
CA ILE A 35 8.48 -1.36 10.28
C ILE A 35 9.25 -0.05 10.06
N LYS A 36 9.34 0.82 11.07
CA LYS A 36 10.07 2.08 10.97
C LYS A 36 11.60 1.90 10.85
N ASN A 37 12.14 0.84 11.42
CA ASN A 37 13.59 0.67 11.58
C ASN A 37 14.25 -0.06 10.42
N GLU A 38 13.47 -0.67 9.52
CA GLU A 38 13.96 -1.40 8.35
C GLU A 38 13.29 -0.89 7.08
N THR A 39 13.96 -1.08 5.93
CA THR A 39 13.36 -0.73 4.62
C THR A 39 12.63 -1.93 4.05
N PHE A 40 11.50 -2.31 4.65
CA PHE A 40 10.66 -3.37 4.10
C PHE A 40 10.06 -2.95 2.76
N VAL A 41 10.12 -3.83 1.76
CA VAL A 41 9.62 -3.56 0.40
C VAL A 41 8.33 -4.34 0.13
N LEU A 42 8.33 -5.62 0.51
CA LEU A 42 7.20 -6.55 0.34
C LEU A 42 6.96 -7.30 1.65
N SER A 43 5.70 -7.47 2.02
CA SER A 43 5.25 -8.19 3.22
C SER A 43 3.98 -9.00 2.92
N ALA A 44 3.69 -10.01 3.73
CA ALA A 44 2.37 -10.60 3.82
C ALA A 44 2.07 -11.02 5.25
N ASN A 45 0.87 -10.70 5.74
CA ASN A 45 0.40 -11.18 7.03
C ASN A 45 -0.50 -12.41 6.83
N LEU A 46 -0.33 -13.44 7.68
CA LEU A 46 -0.95 -14.75 7.50
C LEU A 46 -2.14 -14.93 8.45
N HIS A 47 -3.29 -15.28 7.90
CA HIS A 47 -4.57 -15.36 8.58
C HIS A 47 -5.29 -16.70 8.32
N GLY A 48 -6.34 -16.94 9.10
CA GLY A 48 -7.25 -18.07 8.92
C GLY A 48 -8.69 -17.69 9.23
N GLY A 49 -9.61 -18.32 8.51
CA GLY A 49 -11.05 -18.06 8.53
C GLY A 49 -11.66 -18.01 7.13
N ALA A 50 -10.84 -17.77 6.11
CA ALA A 50 -11.21 -17.85 4.70
C ALA A 50 -10.11 -18.59 3.89
N LEU A 51 -10.31 -18.67 2.57
CA LEU A 51 -9.29 -19.12 1.62
C LEU A 51 -9.20 -18.13 0.45
N VAL A 52 -8.43 -17.06 0.62
CA VAL A 52 -8.32 -15.93 -0.32
C VAL A 52 -7.08 -15.09 -0.03
N ALA A 53 -6.48 -14.49 -1.06
CA ALA A 53 -5.50 -13.42 -0.90
C ALA A 53 -6.20 -12.04 -0.98
N SER A 54 -6.31 -11.35 0.15
CA SER A 54 -6.90 -10.02 0.25
C SER A 54 -5.82 -8.95 0.09
N TYR A 55 -6.09 -7.90 -0.68
CA TYR A 55 -5.14 -6.82 -0.96
C TYR A 55 -5.75 -5.44 -0.69
N THR A 56 -4.87 -4.44 -0.53
CA THR A 56 -5.24 -3.08 -0.10
C THR A 56 -6.21 -2.37 -1.07
N PHE A 57 -7.04 -1.44 -0.63
CA PHE A 57 -7.24 -1.07 0.79
C PHE A 57 -8.28 -1.93 1.50
N ASP A 58 -8.05 -2.17 2.78
CA ASP A 58 -8.99 -2.80 3.72
C ASP A 58 -10.06 -1.79 4.18
N ASN A 59 -9.72 -0.51 4.29
CA ASN A 59 -10.65 0.59 4.51
C ASN A 59 -10.77 1.50 3.26
N GLY A 60 -11.61 2.54 3.29
CA GLY A 60 -11.81 3.38 2.11
C GLY A 60 -12.72 4.57 2.30
N ASN A 61 -12.60 5.54 1.39
CA ASN A 61 -13.54 6.66 1.28
C ASN A 61 -13.82 7.01 -0.20
N ALA A 62 -14.55 8.09 -0.44
CA ALA A 62 -14.92 8.49 -1.81
C ALA A 62 -13.71 8.77 -2.72
N VAL A 63 -12.55 9.13 -2.17
CA VAL A 63 -11.32 9.41 -2.94
C VAL A 63 -10.73 8.12 -3.52
N THR A 64 -10.82 7.02 -2.79
CA THR A 64 -10.37 5.69 -3.26
C THR A 64 -11.45 4.91 -4.00
N GLY A 65 -12.64 5.51 -4.21
CA GLY A 65 -13.73 4.88 -4.96
C GLY A 65 -14.66 4.01 -4.13
N SER A 66 -14.60 4.09 -2.79
CA SER A 66 -15.33 3.20 -1.87
C SER A 66 -16.86 3.23 -2.05
N LEU A 67 -17.41 4.31 -2.61
CA LEU A 67 -18.83 4.43 -3.00
C LEU A 67 -19.26 3.37 -4.04
N ASN A 68 -18.32 2.80 -4.78
CA ASN A 68 -18.55 1.73 -5.74
C ASN A 68 -18.27 0.33 -5.14
N GLY A 69 -18.08 0.23 -3.82
CA GLY A 69 -17.77 -1.04 -3.14
C GLY A 69 -16.34 -1.53 -3.35
N TYR A 70 -15.41 -0.66 -3.75
CA TYR A 70 -14.00 -0.99 -4.00
C TYR A 70 -13.12 0.16 -3.54
N SER A 71 -12.03 -0.11 -2.81
CA SER A 71 -11.11 0.93 -2.35
C SER A 71 -9.75 0.75 -3.04
N ARG A 72 -9.52 1.54 -4.08
CA ARG A 72 -8.37 1.45 -4.99
C ARG A 72 -7.15 2.19 -4.44
N SER A 73 -5.99 1.53 -4.44
CA SER A 73 -4.69 2.16 -4.22
C SER A 73 -4.06 2.68 -5.53
N PRO A 74 -3.08 3.60 -5.46
CA PRO A 74 -2.25 3.97 -6.60
C PRO A 74 -1.60 2.77 -7.32
N ASP A 75 -1.32 1.69 -6.60
CA ASP A 75 -0.64 0.48 -7.10
C ASP A 75 -1.54 -0.76 -7.21
N ASP A 76 -2.84 -0.53 -7.45
CA ASP A 76 -3.88 -1.56 -7.56
C ASP A 76 -3.48 -2.74 -8.47
N ASP A 77 -2.83 -2.45 -9.59
CA ASP A 77 -2.36 -3.46 -10.54
C ASP A 77 -1.25 -4.35 -9.97
N VAL A 78 -0.29 -3.77 -9.25
CA VAL A 78 0.76 -4.50 -8.55
C VAL A 78 0.16 -5.35 -7.45
N PHE A 79 -0.76 -4.81 -6.65
CA PHE A 79 -1.45 -5.57 -5.59
C PHE A 79 -2.27 -6.75 -6.13
N ILE A 80 -3.00 -6.54 -7.23
CA ILE A 80 -3.72 -7.62 -7.93
C ILE A 80 -2.73 -8.69 -8.43
N HIS A 81 -1.60 -8.28 -9.00
CA HIS A 81 -0.54 -9.21 -9.43
C HIS A 81 0.00 -10.01 -8.25
N LEU A 82 0.39 -9.35 -7.17
CA LEU A 82 0.91 -9.97 -5.94
C LEU A 82 -0.07 -11.00 -5.35
N ALA A 83 -1.35 -10.62 -5.23
CA ALA A 83 -2.40 -11.52 -4.73
C ALA A 83 -2.60 -12.73 -5.67
N LYS A 84 -2.59 -12.51 -6.99
CA LYS A 84 -2.67 -13.60 -7.98
C LYS A 84 -1.44 -14.50 -7.92
N THR A 85 -0.23 -13.96 -7.76
CA THR A 85 0.99 -14.76 -7.63
C THR A 85 0.84 -15.78 -6.51
N TYR A 86 0.36 -15.36 -5.33
CA TYR A 86 0.12 -16.32 -4.25
C TYR A 86 -1.01 -17.29 -4.59
N SER A 87 -2.17 -16.77 -4.97
CA SER A 87 -3.39 -17.55 -5.19
C SER A 87 -3.25 -18.66 -6.25
N PHE A 88 -2.60 -18.35 -7.39
CA PHE A 88 -2.40 -19.30 -8.49
C PHE A 88 -1.31 -20.33 -8.23
N ASN A 89 -0.39 -20.06 -7.30
CA ASN A 89 0.62 -21.02 -6.86
C ASN A 89 0.21 -21.82 -5.62
N HIS A 90 -0.90 -21.45 -4.96
CA HIS A 90 -1.51 -22.24 -3.91
C HIS A 90 -2.32 -23.40 -4.50
N ALA A 91 -2.38 -24.53 -3.79
CA ALA A 91 -3.02 -25.77 -4.29
C ALA A 91 -4.49 -25.62 -4.73
N SER A 92 -5.25 -24.71 -4.13
CA SER A 92 -6.68 -24.55 -4.44
C SER A 92 -7.24 -23.13 -4.31
N MET A 93 -6.43 -22.12 -3.98
CA MET A 93 -6.96 -20.78 -3.67
C MET A 93 -7.55 -20.14 -4.94
N TYR A 94 -6.85 -20.26 -6.07
CA TYR A 94 -7.29 -19.77 -7.37
C TYR A 94 -8.66 -20.28 -7.84
N LYS A 95 -9.13 -21.41 -7.30
CA LYS A 95 -10.47 -21.95 -7.60
C LYS A 95 -11.57 -21.00 -7.15
N GLY A 96 -11.27 -20.11 -6.21
CA GLY A 96 -12.18 -19.06 -5.76
C GLY A 96 -13.38 -19.57 -4.98
N ILE A 97 -13.31 -20.81 -4.50
CA ILE A 97 -14.35 -21.42 -3.67
C ILE A 97 -14.03 -21.05 -2.23
N GLY A 98 -14.89 -20.23 -1.61
CA GLY A 98 -14.77 -19.87 -0.21
C GLY A 98 -15.06 -21.04 0.73
N CYS A 99 -15.06 -20.74 2.02
CA CYS A 99 -15.21 -21.75 3.07
C CYS A 99 -16.64 -22.22 3.29
N ASP A 100 -17.61 -21.41 2.87
CA ASP A 100 -19.00 -21.78 2.74
C ASP A 100 -19.44 -21.67 1.28
N ASN A 101 -20.55 -22.32 0.92
CA ASN A 101 -21.10 -22.27 -0.45
C ASN A 101 -21.63 -20.88 -0.85
N ARG A 102 -21.44 -19.85 -0.03
CA ARG A 102 -21.98 -18.49 -0.24
C ARG A 102 -20.89 -17.50 -0.64
N GLN A 103 -19.67 -17.69 -0.17
CA GLN A 103 -18.54 -16.83 -0.51
C GLN A 103 -17.78 -17.38 -1.72
N THR A 104 -17.64 -16.55 -2.74
CA THR A 104 -16.78 -16.82 -3.89
C THR A 104 -15.82 -15.67 -4.10
N PHE A 105 -14.57 -16.01 -4.37
CA PHE A 105 -13.48 -15.05 -4.61
C PHE A 105 -12.91 -15.35 -5.98
N PRO A 106 -13.40 -14.74 -7.07
CA PRO A 106 -12.89 -15.02 -8.41
C PRO A 106 -11.36 -14.94 -8.46
N ALA A 107 -10.72 -15.98 -9.00
CA ALA A 107 -9.27 -16.15 -9.02
C ALA A 107 -8.58 -16.21 -7.64
N GLY A 108 -9.34 -16.45 -6.56
CA GLY A 108 -8.83 -16.58 -5.19
C GLY A 108 -8.27 -15.29 -4.59
N ILE A 109 -8.71 -14.13 -5.10
CA ILE A 109 -8.27 -12.82 -4.62
C ILE A 109 -9.45 -11.91 -4.30
N THR A 110 -9.22 -10.88 -3.49
CA THR A 110 -10.20 -9.82 -3.23
C THR A 110 -9.53 -8.51 -2.83
N ASN A 111 -10.10 -7.38 -3.23
CA ASN A 111 -9.83 -6.12 -2.52
C ASN A 111 -10.41 -6.21 -1.11
N GLY A 112 -9.69 -5.72 -0.11
CA GLY A 112 -10.09 -5.81 1.30
C GLY A 112 -11.45 -5.18 1.54
N TYR A 113 -11.62 -3.93 1.12
CA TYR A 113 -12.88 -3.19 1.26
C TYR A 113 -14.05 -3.87 0.54
N SER A 114 -13.82 -4.42 -0.67
CA SER A 114 -14.85 -5.19 -1.40
C SER A 114 -15.31 -6.44 -0.68
N TRP A 115 -14.45 -7.05 0.14
CA TRP A 115 -14.84 -8.19 0.96
C TRP A 115 -15.58 -7.74 2.21
N TYR A 116 -14.95 -6.89 3.03
CA TYR A 116 -15.58 -6.17 4.12
C TYR A 116 -14.67 -5.03 4.58
N GLN A 117 -15.27 -3.89 4.95
CA GLN A 117 -14.52 -2.75 5.49
C GLN A 117 -13.83 -3.13 6.81
N LEU A 118 -12.53 -2.79 6.91
CA LEU A 118 -11.71 -3.07 8.07
C LEU A 118 -10.88 -1.83 8.43
N GLU A 119 -11.22 -1.22 9.56
CA GLU A 119 -10.51 -0.08 10.13
C GLU A 119 -9.25 -0.53 10.89
N GLY A 120 -8.15 0.21 10.74
CA GLY A 120 -6.97 0.06 11.61
C GLY A 120 -6.20 -1.25 11.42
N GLY A 121 -6.18 -1.76 10.20
CA GLY A 121 -5.44 -2.96 9.81
C GLY A 121 -3.93 -2.73 9.62
N MET A 122 -3.15 -3.78 9.83
CA MET A 122 -1.70 -3.76 9.61
C MET A 122 -1.33 -3.61 8.12
N GLN A 123 -2.16 -4.18 7.23
CA GLN A 123 -1.95 -4.16 5.78
C GLN A 123 -1.90 -2.74 5.23
N ASP A 124 -2.93 -1.94 5.52
CA ASP A 124 -3.01 -0.55 5.07
C ASP A 124 -1.97 0.33 5.77
N TYR A 125 -1.62 0.02 7.02
CA TYR A 125 -0.55 0.73 7.73
C TYR A 125 0.82 0.58 7.03
N ASN A 126 1.16 -0.63 6.59
CA ASN A 126 2.39 -0.90 5.85
C ASN A 126 2.47 -0.08 4.56
N TYR A 127 1.38 -0.02 3.78
CA TYR A 127 1.38 0.71 2.52
C TYR A 127 1.45 2.23 2.72
N VAL A 128 0.71 2.77 3.70
CA VAL A 128 0.61 4.22 3.93
C VAL A 128 1.82 4.78 4.68
N TRP A 129 2.27 4.15 5.77
CA TRP A 129 3.37 4.69 6.60
C TRP A 129 4.63 3.83 6.61
N GLY A 130 4.53 2.56 6.23
CA GLY A 130 5.66 1.63 6.18
C GLY A 130 6.42 1.62 4.86
N GLN A 131 5.89 2.25 3.80
CA GLN A 131 6.41 2.17 2.43
C GLN A 131 6.63 0.73 1.94
N CYS A 132 5.83 -0.20 2.44
CA CYS A 132 5.94 -1.63 2.19
C CYS A 132 4.61 -2.16 1.68
N PHE A 133 4.63 -2.98 0.63
CA PHE A 133 3.41 -3.56 0.09
C PHE A 133 3.07 -4.81 0.88
N GLU A 134 2.00 -4.77 1.67
CA GLU A 134 1.51 -5.93 2.40
C GLU A 134 0.20 -6.43 1.81
N ILE A 135 0.04 -7.76 1.72
CA ILE A 135 -1.27 -8.41 1.49
C ILE A 135 -1.62 -9.32 2.66
N THR A 136 -2.91 -9.60 2.83
CA THR A 136 -3.43 -10.51 3.84
C THR A 136 -3.74 -11.86 3.19
N LEU A 137 -3.08 -12.90 3.66
CA LEU A 137 -3.24 -14.26 3.14
C LEU A 137 -4.12 -15.08 4.08
N GLU A 138 -5.37 -15.33 3.70
CA GLU A 138 -6.27 -16.23 4.41
C GLU A 138 -6.04 -17.66 3.91
N LEU A 139 -5.40 -18.49 4.75
CA LEU A 139 -4.82 -19.78 4.31
C LEU A 139 -5.70 -20.99 4.58
N SER A 140 -6.74 -20.84 5.39
CA SER A 140 -7.51 -21.97 5.90
C SER A 140 -8.89 -21.57 6.39
N CYS A 141 -9.90 -22.34 6.01
CA CYS A 141 -11.26 -22.19 6.55
C CYS A 141 -11.34 -22.50 8.05
N CYS A 142 -10.71 -23.59 8.47
CA CYS A 142 -10.57 -23.91 9.88
C CYS A 142 -9.46 -23.04 10.47
N LYS A 143 -9.77 -22.16 11.42
CA LYS A 143 -8.80 -21.24 12.05
C LYS A 143 -7.75 -21.96 12.90
N TYR A 144 -8.09 -23.14 13.41
CA TYR A 144 -7.24 -23.95 14.24
C TYR A 144 -7.40 -25.42 13.81
N PRO A 145 -6.78 -25.81 12.69
CA PRO A 145 -6.87 -27.18 12.21
C PRO A 145 -6.12 -28.15 13.14
N PRO A 146 -6.49 -29.44 13.15
CA PRO A 146 -5.75 -30.46 13.87
C PRO A 146 -4.33 -30.65 13.30
N GLU A 147 -3.42 -31.12 14.15
CA GLU A 147 -1.99 -31.27 13.85
C GLU A 147 -1.71 -32.15 12.62
N ASP A 148 -2.51 -33.20 12.42
CA ASP A 148 -2.40 -34.14 11.30
C ASP A 148 -2.65 -33.50 9.92
N GLN A 149 -3.22 -32.29 9.87
CA GLN A 149 -3.41 -31.53 8.63
C GLN A 149 -2.25 -30.57 8.31
N LEU A 150 -1.31 -30.33 9.23
CA LEU A 150 -0.26 -29.31 9.06
C LEU A 150 0.65 -29.61 7.87
N GLU A 151 1.01 -30.88 7.65
CA GLU A 151 1.83 -31.27 6.49
C GLU A 151 1.13 -30.95 5.16
N LYS A 152 -0.20 -31.12 5.11
CA LYS A 152 -0.99 -30.75 3.94
C LYS A 152 -0.98 -29.23 3.74
N PHE A 153 -1.22 -28.43 4.78
CA PHE A 153 -1.15 -26.97 4.67
C PHE A 153 0.22 -26.49 4.20
N TRP A 154 1.30 -27.09 4.70
CA TRP A 154 2.64 -26.79 4.22
C TRP A 154 2.79 -27.09 2.72
N ARG A 155 2.41 -28.28 2.27
CA ARG A 155 2.51 -28.65 0.84
C ARG A 155 1.68 -27.73 -0.05
N ASP A 156 0.48 -27.34 0.41
CA ASP A 156 -0.43 -26.49 -0.35
C ASP A 156 0.09 -25.05 -0.51
N ASN A 157 0.87 -24.55 0.46
CA ASN A 157 1.36 -23.17 0.51
C ASN A 157 2.83 -23.00 0.12
N LYS A 158 3.65 -24.06 0.16
CA LYS A 158 5.10 -23.98 -0.02
C LYS A 158 5.51 -23.25 -1.30
N VAL A 159 4.91 -23.61 -2.43
CA VAL A 159 5.25 -22.99 -3.72
C VAL A 159 4.76 -21.54 -3.74
N ALA A 160 3.54 -21.27 -3.28
CA ALA A 160 2.98 -19.93 -3.19
C ALA A 160 3.83 -18.96 -2.37
N LEU A 161 4.31 -19.39 -1.20
CA LEU A 161 5.20 -18.59 -0.34
C LEU A 161 6.51 -18.23 -1.05
N ILE A 162 7.13 -19.19 -1.73
CA ILE A 162 8.38 -18.96 -2.47
C ILE A 162 8.14 -18.03 -3.66
N GLU A 163 7.10 -18.26 -4.46
CA GLU A 163 6.77 -17.40 -5.60
C GLU A 163 6.40 -15.98 -5.17
N TYR A 164 5.77 -15.83 -4.00
CA TYR A 164 5.47 -14.53 -3.42
C TYR A 164 6.73 -13.77 -2.97
N ILE A 165 7.65 -14.44 -2.25
CA ILE A 165 8.92 -13.82 -1.82
C ILE A 165 9.71 -13.30 -3.03
N LYS A 166 9.72 -14.04 -4.14
CA LYS A 166 10.39 -13.61 -5.38
C LYS A 166 9.86 -12.28 -5.92
N GLN A 167 8.60 -11.92 -5.64
CA GLN A 167 8.00 -10.67 -6.12
C GLN A 167 8.63 -9.41 -5.50
N VAL A 168 9.43 -9.54 -4.43
CA VAL A 168 10.20 -8.42 -3.88
C VAL A 168 11.19 -7.83 -4.90
N HIS A 169 11.47 -8.57 -5.97
CA HIS A 169 12.36 -8.19 -7.05
C HIS A 169 11.65 -7.57 -8.26
N LEU A 170 10.35 -7.28 -8.17
CA LEU A 170 9.64 -6.50 -9.19
C LEU A 170 10.16 -5.05 -9.25
N GLY A 171 9.94 -4.42 -10.40
CA GLY A 171 10.09 -2.97 -10.55
C GLY A 171 11.52 -2.48 -10.60
N VAL A 172 11.76 -1.37 -9.89
CA VAL A 172 13.01 -0.61 -9.93
C VAL A 172 13.50 -0.32 -8.52
N LYS A 173 14.82 -0.34 -8.35
CA LYS A 173 15.52 0.06 -7.13
C LYS A 173 16.75 0.88 -7.49
N GLY A 174 17.30 1.59 -6.52
CA GLY A 174 18.61 2.23 -6.68
C GLY A 174 18.88 3.21 -5.57
N GLN A 175 19.81 4.13 -5.82
CA GLN A 175 20.21 5.15 -4.86
C GLN A 175 20.04 6.56 -5.44
N VAL A 176 19.66 7.49 -4.57
CA VAL A 176 19.74 8.93 -4.83
C VAL A 176 20.99 9.46 -4.15
N THR A 177 21.87 10.08 -4.92
CA THR A 177 23.18 10.56 -4.47
C THR A 177 23.42 12.02 -4.87
N ASP A 178 24.37 12.68 -4.23
CA ASP A 178 24.93 13.94 -4.72
C ASP A 178 26.01 13.69 -5.81
N GLU A 179 26.55 14.75 -6.39
CA GLU A 179 27.64 14.70 -7.38
C GLU A 179 28.93 14.02 -6.88
N ASN A 180 29.14 13.96 -5.56
CA ASN A 180 30.29 13.31 -4.94
C ASN A 180 30.02 11.82 -4.62
N GLY A 181 28.83 11.32 -4.93
CA GLY A 181 28.40 9.95 -4.62
C GLY A 181 27.95 9.76 -3.17
N ASN A 182 27.74 10.84 -2.39
CA ASN A 182 27.19 10.72 -1.05
C ASN A 182 25.68 10.43 -1.13
N PRO A 183 25.15 9.53 -0.28
CA PRO A 183 23.72 9.21 -0.29
C PRO A 183 22.86 10.39 0.20
N ILE A 184 21.73 10.61 -0.47
CA ILE A 184 20.74 11.62 -0.09
C ILE A 184 19.52 10.91 0.53
N PRO A 185 19.41 10.89 1.88
CA PRO A 185 18.24 10.33 2.55
C PRO A 185 17.02 11.26 2.44
N ASN A 186 15.83 10.69 2.56
CA ASN A 186 14.54 11.39 2.52
C ASN A 186 14.18 12.07 1.19
N ALA A 187 14.91 11.80 0.10
CA ALA A 187 14.49 12.16 -1.24
C ALA A 187 13.20 11.39 -1.58
N ILE A 188 12.22 12.08 -2.19
CA ILE A 188 10.97 11.44 -2.62
C ILE A 188 11.24 10.77 -3.97
N VAL A 189 10.93 9.49 -4.10
CA VAL A 189 11.06 8.77 -5.38
C VAL A 189 9.78 8.01 -5.65
N GLU A 190 9.06 8.41 -6.70
CA GLU A 190 7.75 7.85 -7.05
C GLU A 190 7.60 7.74 -8.57
N ALA A 191 6.77 6.80 -9.02
CA ALA A 191 6.38 6.73 -10.43
C ALA A 191 5.29 7.76 -10.73
N GLN A 192 5.41 8.48 -11.84
CA GLN A 192 4.41 9.45 -12.27
C GLN A 192 3.05 8.76 -12.46
N GLY A 193 1.99 9.39 -11.90
CA GLY A 193 0.64 8.83 -11.89
C GLY A 193 0.34 7.90 -10.72
N ARG A 194 1.33 7.63 -9.84
CA ARG A 194 1.18 6.82 -8.63
C ARG A 194 1.57 7.61 -7.37
N PRO A 195 0.90 8.74 -7.06
CA PRO A 195 1.21 9.51 -5.86
C PRO A 195 0.72 8.77 -4.60
N HIS A 196 1.61 8.53 -3.65
CA HIS A 196 1.23 7.98 -2.35
C HIS A 196 0.79 9.10 -1.41
N ILE A 197 -0.24 8.85 -0.61
CA ILE A 197 -0.76 9.87 0.33
C ILE A 197 0.31 10.33 1.33
N CYS A 198 1.18 9.40 1.73
CA CYS A 198 2.47 9.70 2.33
C CYS A 198 3.56 9.38 1.30
N PRO A 199 4.30 10.39 0.77
CA PRO A 199 5.24 10.17 -0.31
C PRO A 199 6.36 9.19 0.07
N TYR A 200 6.71 8.29 -0.85
CA TYR A 200 7.77 7.30 -0.63
C TYR A 200 9.14 7.96 -0.69
N ARG A 201 9.97 7.65 0.30
CA ARG A 201 11.27 8.30 0.52
C ARG A 201 12.43 7.33 0.57
N THR A 202 13.60 7.81 0.17
CA THR A 202 14.86 7.09 0.32
C THR A 202 15.24 6.88 1.79
N ASN A 203 15.88 5.74 2.07
CA ASN A 203 16.39 5.40 3.40
C ASN A 203 17.68 6.18 3.74
N GLN A 204 18.33 5.85 4.87
CA GLN A 204 19.55 6.54 5.34
C GLN A 204 20.73 6.41 4.36
N GLN A 205 20.73 5.37 3.52
CA GLN A 205 21.71 5.09 2.49
C GLN A 205 21.30 5.65 1.13
N GLY A 206 20.26 6.50 1.08
CA GLY A 206 19.75 7.06 -0.16
C GLY A 206 19.05 6.03 -1.05
N GLU A 207 18.80 4.81 -0.56
CA GLU A 207 18.20 3.75 -1.36
C GLU A 207 16.69 3.91 -1.46
N TYR A 208 16.15 3.59 -2.63
CA TYR A 208 14.72 3.50 -2.87
C TYR A 208 14.37 2.18 -3.56
N TYR A 209 13.12 1.75 -3.39
CA TYR A 209 12.55 0.54 -3.96
C TYR A 209 11.11 0.84 -4.38
N LEU A 210 10.77 0.57 -5.63
CA LEU A 210 9.41 0.73 -6.17
C LEU A 210 9.00 -0.57 -6.87
N LEU A 211 8.05 -1.28 -6.27
CA LEU A 211 7.43 -2.45 -6.89
C LEU A 211 6.53 -1.98 -8.02
N LEU A 212 6.89 -2.34 -9.25
CA LEU A 212 6.17 -1.97 -10.47
C LEU A 212 6.14 -3.19 -11.39
N LEU A 213 5.04 -3.34 -12.13
CA LEU A 213 4.95 -4.38 -13.17
C LEU A 213 5.82 -4.01 -14.39
N PRO A 214 6.23 -4.98 -15.23
CA PRO A 214 6.95 -4.69 -16.45
C PRO A 214 6.25 -3.65 -17.32
N GLY A 215 7.00 -2.67 -17.81
CA GLY A 215 6.47 -1.53 -18.55
C GLY A 215 7.38 -0.31 -18.54
N THR A 216 6.97 0.75 -19.25
CA THR A 216 7.70 2.03 -19.30
C THR A 216 7.08 3.02 -18.32
N TYR A 217 7.91 3.60 -17.45
CA TYR A 217 7.50 4.55 -16.43
C TYR A 217 8.34 5.81 -16.51
N VAL A 218 7.77 6.94 -16.07
CA VAL A 218 8.55 8.13 -15.71
C VAL A 218 8.71 8.10 -14.20
N ILE A 219 9.93 7.94 -13.73
CA ILE A 219 10.27 7.96 -12.30
C ILE A 219 10.69 9.38 -11.95
N ASN A 220 10.09 9.92 -10.90
CA ASN A 220 10.33 11.26 -10.41
C ASN A 220 11.08 11.21 -9.07
N ALA A 221 12.34 11.63 -9.08
CA ALA A 221 13.14 11.82 -7.87
C ALA A 221 13.10 13.31 -7.47
N THR A 222 12.71 13.61 -6.23
CA THR A 222 12.59 14.97 -5.71
C THR A 222 13.31 15.10 -4.38
N VAL A 223 14.35 15.93 -4.33
CA VAL A 223 14.96 16.36 -3.08
C VAL A 223 14.16 17.54 -2.52
N PRO A 224 13.56 17.46 -1.31
CA PRO A 224 12.75 18.55 -0.76
C PRO A 224 13.51 19.88 -0.71
N GLY A 225 12.89 20.95 -1.23
CA GLY A 225 13.52 22.27 -1.36
C GLY A 225 14.42 22.42 -2.59
N PHE A 226 14.53 21.39 -3.43
CA PHE A 226 15.29 21.37 -4.67
C PHE A 226 14.43 20.99 -5.87
N LYS A 227 15.00 21.05 -7.08
CA LYS A 227 14.31 20.64 -8.31
C LYS A 227 14.14 19.13 -8.36
N SER A 228 13.04 18.69 -8.98
CA SER A 228 12.80 17.30 -9.31
C SER A 228 13.59 16.87 -10.56
N MET A 229 13.98 15.60 -10.60
CA MET A 229 14.56 14.93 -11.76
C MET A 229 13.60 13.85 -12.23
N LEU A 230 13.26 13.88 -13.52
CA LEU A 230 12.35 12.94 -14.16
C LEU A 230 13.13 12.10 -15.16
N GLU A 231 13.09 10.79 -15.00
CA GLU A 231 13.75 9.86 -15.91
C GLU A 231 12.77 8.80 -16.40
N THR A 232 12.79 8.52 -17.71
CA THR A 232 12.02 7.44 -18.31
C THR A 232 12.79 6.14 -18.16
N VAL A 233 12.16 5.15 -17.52
CA VAL A 233 12.75 3.85 -17.22
C VAL A 233 11.89 2.75 -17.83
N GLU A 234 12.52 1.84 -18.57
CA GLU A 234 11.89 0.62 -19.08
C GLU A 234 12.16 -0.54 -18.13
N ILE A 235 11.12 -1.00 -17.43
CA ILE A 235 11.18 -2.08 -16.46
C ILE A 235 10.92 -3.41 -17.18
N PRO A 236 11.91 -4.31 -17.27
CA PRO A 236 11.72 -5.63 -17.87
C PRO A 236 11.02 -6.60 -16.91
N ASP A 237 10.56 -7.74 -17.44
CA ASP A 237 10.25 -8.89 -16.57
C ASP A 237 11.57 -9.58 -16.16
N ASN A 238 12.01 -9.28 -14.93
CA ASN A 238 13.27 -9.76 -14.36
C ASN A 238 13.08 -10.57 -13.07
N THR A 239 11.85 -10.95 -12.73
CA THR A 239 11.56 -11.69 -11.49
C THR A 239 12.35 -13.00 -11.38
N GLY A 240 12.68 -13.63 -12.52
CA GLY A 240 13.54 -14.81 -12.59
C GLY A 240 15.02 -14.59 -12.24
N ASN A 241 15.50 -13.34 -12.27
CA ASN A 241 16.90 -12.99 -11.94
C ASN A 241 17.09 -12.57 -10.47
N PHE A 242 16.01 -12.58 -9.68
CA PHE A 242 16.02 -12.18 -8.26
C PHE A 242 16.65 -10.80 -8.00
N SER A 243 16.42 -9.86 -8.92
CA SER A 243 16.75 -8.45 -8.70
C SER A 243 15.86 -7.54 -9.54
N ALA A 244 15.31 -6.51 -8.89
CA ALA A 244 14.70 -5.37 -9.56
C ALA A 244 15.73 -4.64 -10.44
N LEU A 245 15.23 -3.87 -11.42
CA LEU A 245 16.07 -3.04 -12.28
C LEU A 245 16.80 -2.02 -11.42
N LYS A 246 18.12 -1.89 -11.59
CA LYS A 246 18.90 -0.87 -10.89
C LYS A 246 18.89 0.43 -11.69
N HIS A 247 18.50 1.53 -11.07
CA HIS A 247 18.51 2.87 -11.65
C HIS A 247 18.86 3.89 -10.55
N ASP A 248 19.93 4.65 -10.71
CA ASP A 248 20.42 5.58 -9.69
C ASP A 248 20.18 7.03 -10.16
N PHE A 249 19.89 7.94 -9.23
CA PHE A 249 19.77 9.38 -9.48
C PHE A 249 20.95 10.13 -8.85
N SER A 250 21.49 11.14 -9.54
CA SER A 250 22.57 12.00 -9.02
C SER A 250 22.19 13.47 -9.14
N PHE A 251 22.23 14.21 -8.02
CA PHE A 251 21.88 15.62 -7.93
C PHE A 251 23.13 16.50 -7.78
N SER A 252 23.17 17.59 -8.56
CA SER A 252 24.33 18.48 -8.64
C SER A 252 24.59 19.31 -7.39
N GLU A 253 23.54 19.71 -6.69
CA GLU A 253 23.61 20.33 -5.38
C GLU A 253 22.44 19.78 -4.55
N ALA A 254 22.68 19.40 -3.30
CA ALA A 254 21.63 19.04 -2.37
C ALA A 254 21.94 19.67 -1.01
N PRO A 255 20.96 20.30 -0.32
CA PRO A 255 21.21 20.89 0.97
C PRO A 255 21.45 19.78 2.00
N ILE A 256 22.33 20.06 2.97
CA ILE A 256 22.56 19.18 4.11
C ILE A 256 21.24 19.02 4.87
N ALA A 257 20.73 17.79 4.88
CA ALA A 257 19.66 17.25 5.71
C ALA A 257 18.46 18.18 5.94
N SER A 258 17.45 18.11 5.07
CA SER A 258 16.09 18.46 5.52
C SER A 258 15.63 17.42 6.55
N ARG A 259 15.11 17.88 7.70
CA ARG A 259 14.60 17.00 8.76
C ARG A 259 13.52 16.10 8.15
N ALA A 260 13.65 14.79 8.34
CA ALA A 260 12.67 13.82 7.86
C ALA A 260 11.27 14.19 8.38
N ALA A 261 10.39 14.62 7.49
CA ALA A 261 8.97 14.76 7.80
C ALA A 261 8.30 13.41 7.50
N SER A 262 8.24 12.55 8.52
CA SER A 262 7.29 11.42 8.47
C SER A 262 5.88 11.99 8.48
N CYS A 263 4.99 11.47 7.63
CA CYS A 263 3.60 11.91 7.65
C CYS A 263 2.97 11.66 9.02
N PRO A 264 2.06 12.54 9.47
CA PRO A 264 1.33 12.30 10.71
C PRO A 264 0.55 10.99 10.58
N LYS A 265 0.40 10.29 11.69
CA LYS A 265 -0.44 9.09 11.81
C LYS A 265 -1.89 9.51 12.04
N THR A 266 -2.38 10.38 11.15
CA THR A 266 -3.75 10.91 11.13
C THR A 266 -4.47 10.41 9.86
N PRO A 267 -5.78 10.60 9.75
CA PRO A 267 -6.56 10.15 8.60
C PRO A 267 -6.28 10.96 7.33
N LEU A 268 -5.13 10.72 6.68
CA LEU A 268 -4.64 11.51 5.55
C LEU A 268 -5.62 11.53 4.35
N TYR A 269 -6.28 10.40 4.05
CA TYR A 269 -7.30 10.35 2.99
C TYR A 269 -8.57 11.11 3.37
N GLN A 270 -8.88 11.26 4.67
CA GLN A 270 -10.00 12.08 5.14
C GLN A 270 -9.71 13.57 4.89
N GLU A 271 -8.49 14.01 5.20
CA GLU A 271 -8.04 15.38 4.96
C GLU A 271 -8.07 15.70 3.46
N LEU A 272 -7.59 14.78 2.62
CA LEU A 272 -7.64 14.90 1.17
C LEU A 272 -9.09 15.00 0.65
N GLN A 273 -10.00 14.18 1.17
CA GLN A 273 -11.41 14.23 0.81
C GLN A 273 -12.04 15.60 1.15
N ARG A 274 -11.73 16.15 2.33
CA ARG A 274 -12.20 17.48 2.75
C ARG A 274 -11.65 18.58 1.87
N ALA A 275 -10.36 18.53 1.54
CA ALA A 275 -9.72 19.49 0.64
C ALA A 275 -10.35 19.44 -0.77
N SER A 276 -10.59 18.23 -1.29
CA SER A 276 -11.28 18.03 -2.57
C SER A 276 -12.72 18.56 -2.56
N ALA A 277 -13.46 18.34 -1.46
CA ALA A 277 -14.82 18.86 -1.29
C ALA A 277 -14.86 20.38 -1.20
N ALA A 278 -13.88 21.00 -0.52
CA ALA A 278 -13.76 22.46 -0.43
C ALA A 278 -13.36 23.13 -1.75
N ALA A 279 -12.65 22.41 -2.63
CA ALA A 279 -12.27 22.90 -3.96
C ALA A 279 -13.40 22.78 -5.00
N LYS A 280 -14.51 22.09 -4.70
CA LYS A 280 -15.69 22.11 -5.59
C LYS A 280 -16.37 23.48 -5.48
N PRO A 281 -16.57 24.21 -6.59
CA PRO A 281 -17.26 25.49 -6.54
C PRO A 281 -18.69 25.26 -6.02
N THR A 282 -19.02 25.85 -4.87
CA THR A 282 -20.40 25.97 -4.41
C THR A 282 -21.15 26.88 -5.39
N LEU A 283 -21.85 26.31 -6.36
CA LEU A 283 -22.99 26.96 -7.01
C LEU A 283 -24.12 26.97 -5.98
N PRO A 284 -24.54 28.15 -5.44
CA PRO A 284 -25.06 29.24 -6.27
C PRO A 284 -24.69 30.64 -5.74
N ILE A 285 -23.74 31.33 -6.40
CA ILE A 285 -23.61 32.80 -6.28
C ILE A 285 -24.07 33.51 -7.58
N TRP A 286 -24.25 32.75 -8.68
CA TRP A 286 -24.75 33.28 -9.94
C TRP A 286 -26.28 33.43 -10.03
N ALA A 287 -27.03 33.08 -8.99
CA ALA A 287 -28.49 33.28 -8.95
C ALA A 287 -28.91 34.61 -8.27
N LEU A 288 -27.97 35.39 -7.71
CA LEU A 288 -28.27 36.65 -7.03
C LEU A 288 -28.01 37.90 -7.89
N MET A 289 -27.35 37.78 -9.05
CA MET A 289 -27.12 38.93 -9.95
C MET A 289 -28.15 39.09 -11.07
N THR A 290 -29.07 38.14 -11.29
CA THR A 290 -30.12 38.24 -12.31
C THR A 290 -31.47 38.75 -11.79
N VAL A 291 -31.62 39.03 -10.48
CA VAL A 291 -32.86 39.60 -9.90
C VAL A 291 -32.74 41.11 -9.61
N MET A 292 -31.55 41.72 -9.73
CA MET A 292 -31.32 43.17 -9.53
C MET A 292 -31.23 43.98 -10.83
N LEU A 293 -31.76 43.46 -11.94
CA LEU A 293 -31.78 44.17 -13.24
C LEU A 293 -33.17 44.23 -13.91
N VAL A 294 -34.24 43.88 -13.17
CA VAL A 294 -35.65 44.02 -13.64
C VAL A 294 -36.41 45.12 -12.88
N ILE A 295 -35.75 45.88 -12.02
CA ILE A 295 -36.33 47.09 -11.40
C ILE A 295 -35.50 48.30 -11.86
N PHE A 296 -35.61 48.66 -13.13
CA PHE A 296 -35.44 50.01 -13.68
C PHE A 296 -35.73 49.96 -15.19
N LYS A 297 -37.00 49.85 -15.53
CA LYS A 297 -37.64 50.48 -16.69
C LYS A 297 -39.14 50.58 -16.45
#